data_AF-A0A6G1RDI4-F1
#
_entry.id   AF-A0A6G1RDI4-F1
#
_cell.length_a   1.000
_cell.length_b   1.000
_cell.length_c   1.000
_cell.angle_alpha   90.00
_cell.angle_beta   90.00
_cell.angle_gamma   90.00
#
_symmetry.space_group_name_H-M   'P 1'
#
loop_
_entity.id
_entity.type
_entity.pdbx_description
1 polymer ?
#
loop_
_entity_poly.entity_id
_entity_poly.type
_entity_poly.pdbx_seq_one_letter_code
_entity_poly.pdbx_strand_id
1 'polypeptide(L)'
;VPLKVEQANNARDALAKTVYSHLFDHVVNRVNQCFPFETSSFFIGVLDIAGFEYFEHNSFEQFCINYCNEKLQQFFNERILKEEQELYQKEGLGVNEVHYVDNQDCIDLIEAKLVGVLDILDEENRLPQPSDQHFTSVVHQKHKDHFRLSIPRKSKLAVHRNIRDDEGFIIRHFAGAVCYETMQFVEKNNDALHMSLESLICESKDKFVRQLFESNTNNNKDSKQKAGKLSFISVGNKFKTQLNLLLEKLHSTGSSFIRCIKPNLKMTNHHFEGGQILSQLQCSGMVSVLDLMQGGFPSRASFHELYNMYKKYLPEKLARLDPRLFCKFAEFDQIMKSDPDHLAELVKRVNRWLICSRWKKVQWCSLSVIKCMYFLFY
;
A
#
# COMPACT_ATOMS: atom_id res chain seq x y z
N VAL A 1 33.77 -17.07 -25.93
CA VAL A 1 33.68 -18.37 -25.23
C VAL A 1 32.31 -18.95 -25.52
N PRO A 2 32.19 -20.21 -25.98
CA PRO A 2 30.89 -20.84 -26.23
C PRO A 2 30.08 -20.96 -24.94
N LEU A 3 28.77 -20.66 -25.00
CA LEU A 3 27.85 -20.88 -23.89
C LEU A 3 27.48 -22.36 -23.80
N LYS A 4 27.25 -22.86 -22.58
CA LYS A 4 26.60 -24.17 -22.38
C LYS A 4 25.14 -24.11 -22.85
N VAL A 5 24.53 -25.26 -23.13
CA VAL A 5 23.12 -25.36 -23.61
C VAL A 5 22.15 -24.58 -22.72
N GLU A 6 22.25 -24.77 -21.41
CA GLU A 6 21.42 -24.06 -20.42
C GLU A 6 21.62 -22.55 -20.45
N GLN A 7 22.88 -22.10 -20.48
CA GLN A 7 23.21 -20.67 -20.57
C GLN A 7 22.69 -20.05 -21.89
N ALA A 8 22.70 -20.81 -22.99
CA ALA A 8 22.15 -20.37 -24.26
C ALA A 8 20.61 -20.26 -24.22
N ASN A 9 19.92 -21.20 -23.57
CA ASN A 9 18.46 -21.13 -23.35
C ASN A 9 18.09 -19.92 -22.49
N ASN A 10 18.79 -19.70 -21.38
CA ASN A 10 18.54 -18.57 -20.48
C ASN A 10 18.79 -17.24 -21.22
N ALA A 11 19.84 -17.17 -22.04
CA ALA A 11 20.14 -15.97 -22.83
C ALA A 11 19.08 -15.70 -23.92
N ARG A 12 18.54 -16.74 -24.56
CA ARG A 12 17.39 -16.63 -25.50
C ARG A 12 16.15 -16.08 -24.80
N ASP A 13 15.82 -16.63 -23.63
CA ASP A 13 14.61 -16.26 -22.90
C ASP A 13 14.72 -14.86 -22.29
N ALA A 14 15.90 -14.49 -21.77
CA ALA A 14 16.22 -13.14 -21.35
C ALA A 14 16.03 -12.14 -22.49
N LEU A 15 16.53 -12.44 -23.70
CA LEU A 15 16.33 -11.59 -24.87
C LEU A 15 14.84 -11.40 -25.21
N ALA A 16 14.05 -12.48 -25.19
CA ALA A 16 12.62 -12.41 -25.45
C ALA A 16 11.90 -11.54 -24.41
N LYS A 17 12.22 -11.72 -23.11
CA LYS A 17 11.68 -10.91 -22.01
C LYS A 17 12.03 -9.43 -22.18
N THR A 18 13.30 -9.09 -22.48
CA THR A 18 13.73 -7.70 -22.67
C THR A 18 13.03 -7.04 -23.87
N VAL A 19 12.94 -7.74 -25.01
CA VAL A 19 12.23 -7.22 -26.20
C VAL A 19 10.77 -6.94 -25.87
N TYR A 20 10.09 -7.86 -25.19
CA TYR A 20 8.70 -7.68 -24.80
C TYR A 20 8.53 -6.53 -23.79
N SER A 21 9.41 -6.41 -22.80
CA SER A 21 9.39 -5.31 -21.82
C SER A 21 9.54 -3.96 -22.52
N HIS A 22 10.51 -3.81 -23.42
CA HIS A 22 10.69 -2.56 -24.16
C HIS A 22 9.51 -2.25 -25.10
N LEU A 23 8.90 -3.29 -25.69
CA LEU A 23 7.68 -3.12 -26.48
C LEU A 23 6.52 -2.61 -25.62
N PHE A 24 6.35 -3.17 -24.42
CA PHE A 24 5.33 -2.71 -23.47
C PHE A 24 5.56 -1.24 -23.09
N ASP A 25 6.79 -0.87 -22.72
CA ASP A 25 7.15 0.52 -22.41
C ASP A 25 6.90 1.45 -23.61
N HIS A 26 7.20 0.99 -24.84
CA HIS A 26 6.90 1.74 -26.05
C HIS A 26 5.39 1.96 -26.24
N VAL A 27 4.55 0.95 -26.00
CA VAL A 27 3.09 1.08 -26.07
C VAL A 27 2.59 2.10 -25.05
N VAL A 28 3.05 2.01 -23.79
CA VAL A 28 2.69 2.97 -22.72
C VAL A 28 3.10 4.38 -23.11
N ASN A 29 4.34 4.58 -23.56
CA ASN A 29 4.84 5.88 -24.00
C ASN A 29 4.06 6.42 -25.20
N ARG A 30 3.70 5.56 -26.16
CA ARG A 30 2.91 5.96 -27.33
C ARG A 30 1.52 6.41 -26.93
N VAL A 31 0.86 5.71 -25.99
CA VAL A 31 -0.44 6.12 -25.44
C VAL A 31 -0.33 7.46 -24.73
N ASN A 32 0.70 7.65 -23.88
CA ASN A 32 0.92 8.92 -23.18
C ASN A 32 1.15 10.10 -24.13
N GLN A 33 1.85 9.89 -25.25
CA GLN A 33 2.05 10.92 -26.28
C GLN A 33 0.76 11.33 -27.01
N CYS A 34 -0.29 10.48 -27.01
CA CYS A 34 -1.59 10.84 -27.55
C CYS A 34 -2.36 11.82 -26.64
N PHE A 35 -1.91 12.01 -25.40
CA PHE A 35 -2.49 12.92 -24.41
C PHE A 35 -1.42 13.88 -23.88
N PRO A 36 -0.87 14.78 -24.72
CA PRO A 36 0.18 15.70 -24.31
C PRO A 36 -0.30 16.59 -23.16
N PHE A 37 0.51 16.68 -22.11
CA PHE A 37 0.19 17.39 -20.89
C PHE A 37 1.32 18.36 -20.54
N GLU A 38 0.99 19.61 -20.21
CA GLU A 38 1.97 20.65 -19.92
C GLU A 38 2.30 20.71 -18.42
N THR A 39 1.38 21.20 -17.59
CA THR A 39 1.53 21.25 -16.13
C THR A 39 0.16 21.22 -15.43
N SER A 40 0.11 20.70 -14.20
CA SER A 40 -1.04 20.88 -13.28
C SER A 40 -0.54 21.06 -11.86
N SER A 41 -1.27 21.85 -11.09
CA SER A 41 -1.05 22.02 -9.65
C SER A 41 -1.58 20.83 -8.83
N PHE A 42 -2.49 20.03 -9.38
CA PHE A 42 -3.14 18.91 -8.68
C PHE A 42 -3.39 17.73 -9.62
N PHE A 43 -3.41 16.52 -9.09
CA PHE A 43 -3.80 15.33 -9.84
C PHE A 43 -4.64 14.39 -8.98
N ILE A 44 -5.43 13.55 -9.66
CA ILE A 44 -6.11 12.41 -9.07
C ILE A 44 -5.57 11.17 -9.77
N GLY A 45 -4.86 10.33 -9.02
CA GLY A 45 -4.31 9.07 -9.52
C GLY A 45 -5.24 7.90 -9.20
N VAL A 46 -5.39 6.98 -10.15
CA VAL A 46 -6.04 5.68 -9.91
C VAL A 46 -4.97 4.61 -9.98
N LEU A 47 -4.78 3.88 -8.89
CA LEU A 47 -3.88 2.74 -8.81
C LEU A 47 -4.70 1.46 -8.87
N ASP A 48 -4.54 0.71 -9.95
CA ASP A 48 -5.13 -0.62 -10.12
C ASP A 48 -4.02 -1.65 -10.11
N ILE A 49 -4.04 -2.54 -9.12
CA ILE A 49 -3.02 -3.56 -8.89
C ILE A 49 -3.69 -4.92 -8.71
N ALA A 50 -2.98 -5.98 -9.12
CA ALA A 50 -3.43 -7.34 -8.88
C ALA A 50 -3.67 -7.56 -7.38
N GLY A 51 -4.84 -8.11 -7.04
CA GLY A 51 -5.16 -8.49 -5.68
C GLY A 51 -4.29 -9.65 -5.18
N PHE A 52 -4.41 -9.97 -3.90
CA PHE A 52 -3.72 -11.09 -3.30
C PHE A 52 -4.03 -12.40 -4.04
N GLU A 53 -2.99 -13.13 -4.46
CA GLU A 53 -3.11 -14.38 -5.21
C GLU A 53 -2.83 -15.58 -4.32
N TYR A 54 -3.67 -16.60 -4.46
CA TYR A 54 -3.50 -17.88 -3.79
C TYR A 54 -3.96 -18.99 -4.73
N PHE A 55 -2.99 -19.68 -5.32
CA PHE A 55 -3.20 -20.85 -6.15
C PHE A 55 -2.76 -22.11 -5.42
N GLU A 56 -3.09 -23.27 -5.99
CA GLU A 56 -2.61 -24.56 -5.49
C GLU A 56 -1.08 -24.66 -5.57
N HIS A 57 -0.49 -24.09 -6.62
CA HIS A 57 0.95 -24.00 -6.85
C HIS A 57 1.33 -22.52 -7.03
N ASN A 58 2.09 -21.95 -6.11
CA ASN A 58 2.51 -20.54 -6.15
C ASN A 58 4.01 -20.46 -6.40
N SER A 59 4.42 -19.56 -7.30
CA SER A 59 5.79 -19.36 -7.74
C SER A 59 6.28 -17.94 -7.41
N PHE A 60 7.45 -17.53 -7.92
CA PHE A 60 8.03 -16.20 -7.78
C PHE A 60 7.10 -15.05 -8.16
N GLU A 61 6.27 -15.24 -9.17
CA GLU A 61 5.31 -14.24 -9.62
C GLU A 61 4.28 -13.95 -8.53
N GLN A 62 3.65 -14.98 -7.96
CA GLN A 62 2.72 -14.86 -6.83
C GLN A 62 3.43 -14.31 -5.59
N PHE A 63 4.69 -14.68 -5.36
CA PHE A 63 5.48 -14.15 -4.24
C PHE A 63 5.64 -12.63 -4.35
N CYS A 64 6.00 -12.10 -5.53
CA CYS A 64 6.11 -10.66 -5.77
C CYS A 64 4.75 -9.95 -5.67
N ILE A 65 3.68 -10.54 -6.20
CA ILE A 65 2.32 -9.99 -6.11
C ILE A 65 1.86 -9.89 -4.65
N ASN A 66 2.06 -10.95 -3.87
CA ASN A 66 1.64 -10.98 -2.46
C ASN A 66 2.51 -10.08 -1.59
N TYR A 67 3.82 -9.95 -1.87
CA TYR A 67 4.68 -8.95 -1.23
C TYR A 67 4.20 -7.51 -1.51
N CYS A 68 3.81 -7.21 -2.75
CA CYS A 68 3.20 -5.91 -3.09
C CYS A 68 1.92 -5.64 -2.29
N ASN A 69 1.03 -6.64 -2.23
CA ASN A 69 -0.19 -6.55 -1.44
C ASN A 69 0.09 -6.39 0.06
N GLU A 70 1.12 -7.05 0.60
CA GLU A 70 1.55 -6.91 2.00
C GLU A 70 1.95 -5.46 2.31
N LYS A 71 2.77 -4.85 1.46
CA LYS A 71 3.20 -3.45 1.59
C LYS A 71 2.04 -2.46 1.46
N LEU A 72 1.12 -2.69 0.52
CA LEU A 72 -0.06 -1.84 0.35
C LEU A 72 -1.06 -2.02 1.50
N GLN A 73 -1.14 -3.21 2.10
CA GLN A 73 -1.94 -3.43 3.30
C GLN A 73 -1.35 -2.70 4.51
N GLN A 74 -0.02 -2.68 4.65
CA GLN A 74 0.66 -1.92 5.70
C GLN A 74 0.36 -0.42 5.54
N PHE A 75 0.49 0.12 4.32
CA PHE A 75 0.12 1.50 4.00
C PHE A 75 -1.35 1.80 4.34
N PHE A 76 -2.26 0.89 4.00
CA PHE A 76 -3.68 1.01 4.33
C PHE A 76 -3.92 1.06 5.84
N ASN A 77 -3.29 0.15 6.61
CA ASN A 77 -3.43 0.10 8.05
C ASN A 77 -2.87 1.37 8.71
N GLU A 78 -1.72 1.87 8.28
CA GLU A 78 -1.17 3.12 8.78
C GLU A 78 -2.11 4.30 8.50
N ARG A 79 -2.56 4.43 7.25
CA ARG A 79 -3.37 5.57 6.81
C ARG A 79 -4.77 5.60 7.41
N ILE A 80 -5.43 4.45 7.53
CA ILE A 80 -6.83 4.35 7.98
C ILE A 80 -6.93 4.07 9.47
N LEU A 81 -6.03 3.28 10.06
CA LEU A 81 -6.16 2.86 11.45
C LEU A 81 -5.30 3.71 12.37
N LYS A 82 -4.03 3.89 12.04
CA LYS A 82 -3.08 4.58 12.94
C LYS A 82 -3.30 6.09 12.94
N GLU A 83 -3.30 6.73 11.77
CA GLU A 83 -3.48 8.19 11.68
C GLU A 83 -4.85 8.65 12.23
N GLU A 84 -5.91 7.87 12.01
CA GLU A 84 -7.25 8.20 12.51
C GLU A 84 -7.32 8.14 14.04
N GLN A 85 -6.65 7.17 14.66
CA GLN A 85 -6.55 7.08 16.12
C GLN A 85 -5.68 8.19 16.70
N GLU A 86 -4.55 8.51 16.08
CA GLU A 86 -3.70 9.64 16.47
C GLU A 86 -4.48 10.97 16.41
N LEU A 87 -5.35 11.13 15.42
CA LEU A 87 -6.24 12.29 15.32
C LEU A 87 -7.29 12.32 16.44
N TYR A 88 -7.90 11.19 16.80
CA TYR A 88 -8.82 11.12 17.95
C TYR A 88 -8.15 11.48 19.28
N GLN A 89 -6.90 11.03 19.47
CA GLN A 89 -6.11 11.37 20.65
C GLN A 89 -5.78 12.87 20.67
N LYS A 90 -5.37 13.43 19.53
CA LYS A 90 -5.05 14.85 19.38
C LYS A 90 -6.26 15.76 19.63
N GLU A 91 -7.44 15.35 19.19
CA GLU A 91 -8.70 16.07 19.43
C GLU A 91 -9.32 15.80 20.82
N GLY A 92 -8.75 14.85 21.58
CA GLY A 92 -9.19 14.53 22.95
C GLY A 92 -10.56 13.88 23.02
N LEU A 93 -10.93 13.07 22.02
CA LEU A 93 -12.28 12.50 21.89
C LEU A 93 -12.54 11.28 22.80
N GLY A 94 -11.51 10.76 23.48
CA GLY A 94 -11.66 9.64 24.42
C GLY A 94 -12.12 8.32 23.76
N VAL A 95 -11.85 8.15 22.47
CA VAL A 95 -12.15 6.91 21.72
C VAL A 95 -11.17 5.83 22.15
N ASN A 96 -11.67 4.60 22.34
CA ASN A 96 -10.82 3.46 22.66
C ASN A 96 -9.88 3.13 21.50
N GLU A 97 -8.67 2.68 21.83
CA GLU A 97 -7.72 2.19 20.84
C GLU A 97 -8.26 0.92 20.18
N VAL A 98 -8.20 0.86 18.86
CA VAL A 98 -8.61 -0.30 18.08
C VAL A 98 -7.38 -1.11 17.75
N HIS A 99 -7.34 -2.33 18.30
CA HIS A 99 -6.30 -3.29 17.97
C HIS A 99 -6.48 -3.79 16.53
N TYR A 100 -5.41 -3.69 15.76
CA TYR A 100 -5.32 -4.26 14.43
C TYR A 100 -4.07 -5.13 14.31
N VAL A 101 -4.07 -6.02 13.32
CA VAL A 101 -2.93 -6.90 13.05
C VAL A 101 -1.93 -6.13 12.20
N ASP A 102 -0.82 -5.75 12.81
CA ASP A 102 0.34 -5.25 12.08
C ASP A 102 0.99 -6.39 11.28
N ASN A 103 1.51 -6.05 10.12
CA ASN A 103 2.16 -6.96 9.19
C ASN A 103 3.59 -6.53 8.82
N GLN A 104 4.15 -5.54 9.52
CA GLN A 104 5.55 -5.13 9.35
C GLN A 104 6.52 -6.31 9.50
N ASP A 105 6.26 -7.23 10.42
CA ASP A 105 7.09 -8.42 10.63
C ASP A 105 7.15 -9.34 9.39
N CYS A 106 6.06 -9.41 8.62
CA CYS A 106 6.01 -10.18 7.37
C CYS A 106 6.77 -9.46 6.25
N ILE A 107 6.68 -8.12 6.21
CA ILE A 107 7.44 -7.29 5.27
C ILE A 107 8.93 -7.43 5.54
N ASP A 108 9.35 -7.34 6.80
CA ASP A 108 10.74 -7.47 7.21
C ASP A 108 11.30 -8.86 6.87
N LEU A 109 10.53 -9.93 7.07
CA LEU A 109 10.92 -11.28 6.63
C LEU A 109 11.26 -11.33 5.12
N ILE A 110 10.51 -10.59 4.30
CA ILE A 110 10.68 -10.60 2.83
C ILE A 110 11.82 -9.67 2.40
N GLU A 111 11.85 -8.44 2.91
CA GLU A 111 12.66 -7.35 2.35
C GLU A 111 13.79 -6.83 3.25
N ALA A 112 13.95 -7.31 4.50
CA ALA A 112 15.00 -6.82 5.38
C ALA A 112 16.39 -7.00 4.75
N LYS A 113 17.25 -5.99 4.91
CA LYS A 113 18.59 -6.03 4.34
C LYS A 113 19.41 -7.19 4.94
N LEU A 114 20.20 -7.86 4.12
CA LEU A 114 21.09 -8.99 4.43
C LEU A 114 20.39 -10.28 4.86
N VAL A 115 19.18 -10.21 5.40
CA VAL A 115 18.50 -11.36 5.99
C VAL A 115 17.18 -11.69 5.32
N GLY A 116 16.54 -10.76 4.62
CA GLY A 116 15.24 -10.96 3.98
C GLY A 116 15.30 -11.98 2.84
N VAL A 117 14.17 -12.62 2.54
CA VAL A 117 14.04 -13.64 1.48
C VAL A 117 14.58 -13.14 0.13
N LEU A 118 14.28 -11.89 -0.25
CA LEU A 118 14.78 -11.29 -1.50
C LEU A 118 16.31 -11.14 -1.52
N ASP A 119 16.91 -10.74 -0.39
CA ASP A 119 18.36 -10.57 -0.29
C ASP A 119 19.08 -11.93 -0.31
N ILE A 120 18.53 -12.96 0.34
CA ILE A 120 19.05 -14.34 0.25
C ILE A 120 18.97 -14.85 -1.20
N LEU A 121 17.88 -14.56 -1.92
CA LEU A 121 17.73 -14.96 -3.32
C LEU A 121 18.75 -14.29 -4.25
N ASP A 122 19.10 -13.04 -3.96
CA ASP A 122 20.16 -12.30 -4.65
C ASP A 122 21.56 -12.83 -4.32
N GLU A 123 21.80 -13.25 -3.07
CA GLU A 123 23.03 -13.91 -2.65
C GLU A 123 23.22 -15.25 -3.37
N GLU A 124 22.16 -16.07 -3.47
CA GLU A 124 22.18 -17.35 -4.19
C GLU A 124 22.57 -17.17 -5.66
N ASN A 125 21.98 -16.18 -6.34
CA ASN A 125 22.28 -15.87 -7.74
C ASN A 125 23.74 -15.48 -8.00
N ARG A 126 24.48 -15.05 -6.97
CA ARG A 126 25.89 -14.67 -7.07
C ARG A 126 26.84 -15.84 -6.79
N LEU A 127 26.34 -16.99 -6.35
CA LEU A 127 27.15 -18.17 -6.12
C LEU A 127 27.71 -18.74 -7.43
N PRO A 128 28.86 -19.44 -7.40
CA PRO A 128 29.40 -20.09 -8.58
C PRO A 128 28.50 -21.18 -9.17
N GLN A 129 27.65 -21.79 -8.34
CA GLN A 129 26.66 -22.81 -8.69
C GLN A 129 25.36 -22.51 -7.93
N PRO A 130 24.48 -21.65 -8.46
CA PRO A 130 23.20 -21.34 -7.84
C PRO A 130 22.28 -22.56 -7.78
N SER A 131 21.52 -22.72 -6.69
CA SER A 131 20.57 -23.82 -6.51
C SER A 131 19.32 -23.36 -5.77
N ASP A 132 18.14 -23.67 -6.33
CA ASP A 132 16.86 -23.39 -5.67
C ASP A 132 16.74 -24.14 -4.33
N GLN A 133 17.27 -25.37 -4.23
CA GLN A 133 17.27 -26.16 -3.00
C GLN A 133 18.18 -25.57 -1.93
N HIS A 134 19.35 -25.05 -2.34
CA HIS A 134 20.25 -24.37 -1.42
C HIS A 134 19.61 -23.09 -0.89
N PHE A 135 19.06 -22.25 -1.78
CA PHE A 135 18.29 -21.06 -1.41
C PHE A 135 17.21 -21.37 -0.37
N THR A 136 16.37 -22.38 -0.64
CA THR A 136 15.27 -22.77 0.24
C THR A 136 15.77 -23.20 1.63
N SER A 137 16.83 -23.99 1.66
CA SER A 137 17.45 -24.44 2.91
C SER A 137 18.03 -23.27 3.70
N VAL A 138 18.66 -22.29 3.05
CA VAL A 138 19.21 -21.08 3.68
C VAL A 138 18.08 -20.22 4.25
N VAL A 139 16.97 -20.04 3.54
CA VAL A 139 15.78 -19.32 4.05
C VAL A 139 15.28 -19.96 5.35
N HIS A 140 15.07 -21.28 5.36
CA HIS A 140 14.62 -22.00 6.56
C HIS A 140 15.66 -21.94 7.69
N GLN A 141 16.95 -21.99 7.39
CA GLN A 141 18.01 -21.91 8.40
C GLN A 141 18.07 -20.52 9.06
N LYS A 142 17.99 -19.46 8.25
CA LYS A 142 18.14 -18.07 8.71
C LYS A 142 16.92 -17.59 9.50
N HIS A 143 15.73 -18.11 9.17
CA HIS A 143 14.44 -17.71 9.76
C HIS A 143 13.71 -18.83 10.50
N LYS A 144 14.43 -19.83 11.02
CA LYS A 144 13.86 -21.05 11.62
C LYS A 144 12.82 -20.81 12.72
N ASP A 145 12.99 -19.73 13.50
CA ASP A 145 12.16 -19.36 14.65
C ASP A 145 11.12 -18.29 14.30
N HIS A 146 11.08 -17.81 13.05
CA HIS A 146 10.17 -16.76 12.62
C HIS A 146 8.74 -17.32 12.47
N PHE A 147 7.79 -16.82 13.25
CA PHE A 147 6.43 -17.37 13.31
C PHE A 147 5.64 -17.27 12.00
N ARG A 148 6.03 -16.35 11.10
CA ARG A 148 5.47 -16.22 9.75
C ARG A 148 5.99 -17.28 8.77
N LEU A 149 7.14 -17.90 9.04
CA LEU A 149 7.75 -18.89 8.15
C LEU A 149 7.44 -20.30 8.64
N SER A 150 7.14 -21.22 7.73
CA SER A 150 6.93 -22.63 8.05
C SER A 150 7.33 -23.53 6.88
N ILE A 151 7.74 -24.76 7.19
CA ILE A 151 8.00 -25.79 6.19
C ILE A 151 6.70 -26.34 5.58
N PRO A 152 6.70 -26.77 4.30
CA PRO A 152 5.51 -27.30 3.62
C PRO A 152 4.82 -28.45 4.37
N ARG A 153 5.59 -29.36 4.98
CA ARG A 153 5.07 -30.50 5.76
C ARG A 153 4.19 -30.12 6.96
N LYS A 154 4.31 -28.89 7.48
CA LYS A 154 3.43 -28.38 8.56
C LYS A 154 2.07 -27.89 8.05
N SER A 155 1.82 -27.91 6.74
CA SER A 155 0.56 -27.45 6.16
C SER A 155 -0.61 -28.37 6.50
N LYS A 156 -1.81 -27.77 6.61
CA LYS A 156 -3.07 -28.51 6.75
C LYS A 156 -3.48 -29.20 5.44
N LEU A 157 -3.07 -28.66 4.29
CA LEU A 157 -3.42 -29.16 2.96
C LEU A 157 -2.49 -30.30 2.53
N ALA A 158 -3.08 -31.38 2.01
CA ALA A 158 -2.33 -32.58 1.61
C ALA A 158 -1.34 -32.30 0.47
N VAL A 159 -1.73 -31.46 -0.50
CA VAL A 159 -0.91 -31.09 -1.65
C VAL A 159 0.41 -30.46 -1.21
N HIS A 160 0.36 -29.52 -0.27
CA HIS A 160 1.56 -28.88 0.27
C HIS A 160 2.44 -29.83 1.09
N ARG A 161 1.86 -30.86 1.74
CA ARG A 161 2.64 -31.85 2.51
C ARG A 161 3.48 -32.77 1.64
N ASN A 162 3.17 -32.88 0.35
CA ASN A 162 3.94 -33.67 -0.61
C ASN A 162 5.17 -32.94 -1.13
N ILE A 163 5.25 -31.61 -0.95
CA ILE A 163 6.42 -30.80 -1.31
C ILE A 163 7.53 -31.06 -0.28
N ARG A 164 8.76 -31.28 -0.76
CA ARG A 164 9.90 -31.47 0.13
C ARG A 164 10.28 -30.15 0.82
N ASP A 165 10.90 -30.24 1.99
CA ASP A 165 11.28 -29.04 2.76
C ASP A 165 12.32 -28.16 2.04
N ASP A 166 13.10 -28.74 1.13
CA ASP A 166 14.07 -28.06 0.27
C ASP A 166 13.48 -27.56 -1.07
N GLU A 167 12.17 -27.75 -1.29
CA GLU A 167 11.47 -27.36 -2.53
C GLU A 167 10.35 -26.35 -2.29
N GLY A 168 10.17 -25.88 -1.05
CA GLY A 168 9.18 -24.86 -0.76
C GLY A 168 9.25 -24.27 0.63
N PHE A 169 8.55 -23.16 0.80
CA PHE A 169 8.31 -22.55 2.10
C PHE A 169 6.89 -21.98 2.18
N ILE A 170 6.37 -21.84 3.40
CA ILE A 170 5.08 -21.24 3.67
C ILE A 170 5.28 -19.91 4.39
N ILE A 171 4.72 -18.83 3.84
CA ILE A 171 4.66 -17.52 4.49
C ILE A 171 3.23 -17.22 4.92
N ARG A 172 3.05 -16.78 6.16
CA ARG A 172 1.77 -16.34 6.72
C ARG A 172 1.54 -14.85 6.45
N HIS A 173 0.99 -14.52 5.30
CA HIS A 173 0.60 -13.15 4.95
C HIS A 173 -0.60 -12.66 5.77
N PHE A 174 -0.92 -11.36 5.69
CA PHE A 174 -2.15 -10.81 6.28
C PHE A 174 -3.42 -11.54 5.81
N ALA A 175 -3.45 -11.98 4.56
CA ALA A 175 -4.58 -12.70 3.96
C ALA A 175 -4.58 -14.22 4.25
N GLY A 176 -3.48 -14.79 4.76
CA GLY A 176 -3.40 -16.22 5.06
C GLY A 176 -2.04 -16.84 4.75
N ALA A 177 -1.94 -18.15 5.00
CA ALA A 177 -0.72 -18.90 4.74
C ALA A 177 -0.65 -19.33 3.27
N VAL A 178 0.41 -18.91 2.57
CA VAL A 178 0.66 -19.26 1.16
C VAL A 178 1.89 -20.14 1.07
N CYS A 179 1.77 -21.26 0.36
CA CYS A 179 2.89 -22.16 0.08
C CYS A 179 3.50 -21.79 -1.27
N TYR A 180 4.79 -21.45 -1.25
CA TYR A 180 5.57 -21.12 -2.43
C TYR A 180 6.49 -22.28 -2.77
N GLU A 181 6.40 -22.76 -4.01
CA GLU A 181 7.33 -23.72 -4.57
C GLU A 181 8.56 -23.00 -5.06
N THR A 182 9.73 -23.52 -4.69
CA THR A 182 10.97 -22.79 -4.89
C THR A 182 11.71 -23.07 -6.19
N MET A 183 11.23 -24.06 -6.93
CA MET A 183 11.76 -24.40 -8.23
C MET A 183 11.72 -23.18 -9.17
N GLN A 184 12.85 -22.88 -9.80
CA GLN A 184 13.07 -21.75 -10.70
C GLN A 184 13.03 -20.35 -10.05
N PHE A 185 12.98 -20.19 -8.72
CA PHE A 185 13.08 -18.83 -8.12
C PHE A 185 14.37 -18.15 -8.54
N VAL A 186 15.51 -18.87 -8.49
CA VAL A 186 16.82 -18.31 -8.79
C VAL A 186 16.87 -17.82 -10.23
N GLU A 187 16.45 -18.66 -11.16
CA GLU A 187 16.38 -18.35 -12.59
C GLU A 187 15.44 -17.16 -12.86
N LYS A 188 14.24 -17.16 -12.27
CA LYS A 188 13.23 -16.12 -12.47
C LYS A 188 13.64 -14.78 -11.89
N ASN A 189 14.50 -14.77 -10.86
CA ASN A 189 15.04 -13.54 -10.29
C ASN A 189 16.19 -12.93 -11.11
N ASN A 190 16.74 -13.66 -12.09
CA ASN A 190 17.85 -13.20 -12.91
C ASN A 190 17.37 -12.63 -14.26
N ASP A 191 17.38 -11.30 -14.38
CA ASP A 191 16.99 -10.58 -15.61
C ASP A 191 18.21 -10.10 -16.42
N ALA A 192 19.38 -10.73 -16.24
CA ALA A 192 20.60 -10.28 -16.91
C ALA A 192 20.60 -10.61 -18.41
N LEU A 193 20.53 -9.58 -19.25
CA LEU A 193 20.75 -9.70 -20.70
C LEU A 193 22.26 -9.65 -21.01
N HIS A 194 22.73 -10.59 -21.84
CA HIS A 194 24.12 -10.55 -22.29
C HIS A 194 24.34 -9.40 -23.29
N MET A 195 25.38 -8.59 -23.07
CA MET A 195 25.67 -7.41 -23.91
C MET A 195 25.84 -7.72 -25.40
N SER A 196 26.30 -8.93 -25.76
CA SER A 196 26.38 -9.30 -27.18
C SER A 196 25.01 -9.44 -27.84
N LEU A 197 23.98 -9.87 -27.09
CA LEU A 197 22.62 -9.96 -27.58
C LEU A 197 21.98 -8.57 -27.68
N GLU A 198 22.24 -7.70 -26.71
CA GLU A 198 21.82 -6.30 -26.78
C GLU A 198 22.45 -5.58 -27.98
N SER A 199 23.76 -5.75 -28.19
CA SER A 199 24.48 -5.19 -29.35
C SER A 199 23.91 -5.69 -30.68
N LEU A 200 23.58 -6.99 -30.74
CA LEU A 200 22.96 -7.59 -31.93
C LEU A 200 21.61 -6.96 -32.28
N ILE A 201 20.78 -6.65 -31.28
CA ILE A 201 19.49 -5.98 -31.51
C ILE A 201 19.69 -4.54 -32.00
N CYS A 202 20.69 -3.84 -31.45
CA CYS A 202 21.05 -2.50 -31.91
C CYS A 202 21.56 -2.47 -33.37
N GLU A 203 22.05 -3.60 -33.89
CA GLU A 203 22.46 -3.78 -35.30
C GLU A 203 21.31 -4.22 -36.21
N SER A 204 20.08 -4.37 -35.69
CA SER A 204 18.92 -4.80 -36.47
C SER A 204 18.67 -3.88 -37.68
N LYS A 205 18.36 -4.47 -38.84
CA LYS A 205 17.95 -3.71 -40.04
C LYS A 205 16.58 -3.06 -39.85
N ASP A 206 15.76 -3.60 -38.96
CA ASP A 206 14.46 -3.03 -38.61
C ASP A 206 14.68 -1.80 -37.71
N LYS A 207 14.17 -0.65 -38.16
CA LYS A 207 14.29 0.61 -37.44
C LYS A 207 13.49 0.61 -36.14
N PHE A 208 12.31 0.01 -36.13
CA PHE A 208 11.46 -0.07 -34.95
C PHE A 208 12.13 -0.88 -33.85
N VAL A 209 12.67 -2.04 -34.20
CA VAL A 209 13.39 -2.90 -33.24
C VAL A 209 14.58 -2.18 -32.59
N ARG A 210 15.35 -1.39 -33.35
CA ARG A 210 16.43 -0.56 -32.79
C ARG A 210 15.92 0.53 -31.84
N GLN A 211 14.85 1.23 -32.22
CA GLN A 211 14.26 2.29 -31.41
C GLN A 211 13.78 1.81 -30.02
N LEU A 212 13.35 0.56 -29.92
CA LEU A 212 12.97 -0.05 -28.64
C LEU A 212 14.15 -0.08 -27.64
N PHE A 213 15.39 -0.19 -28.11
CA PHE A 213 16.60 -0.27 -27.27
C PHE A 213 17.34 1.08 -27.15
N GLU A 214 17.15 2.00 -28.10
CA GLU A 214 17.71 3.37 -28.04
C GLU A 214 17.03 4.26 -26.97
N SER A 215 15.75 4.00 -26.66
CA SER A 215 14.96 4.84 -25.75
C SER A 215 15.46 4.77 -24.28
N ASN A 216 16.08 3.66 -23.88
CA ASN A 216 16.59 3.46 -22.51
C ASN A 216 18.05 3.91 -22.32
N THR A 217 18.82 4.10 -23.40
CA THR A 217 20.25 4.47 -23.32
C THR A 217 20.49 5.97 -23.11
N ASN A 218 19.50 6.84 -23.38
CA ASN A 218 19.66 8.29 -23.17
C ASN A 218 19.73 8.73 -21.70
N ASN A 219 19.35 7.86 -20.75
CA ASN A 219 19.49 8.12 -19.30
C ASN A 219 20.80 7.57 -18.70
N ASN A 220 21.58 6.78 -19.43
CA ASN A 220 22.86 6.20 -18.97
C ASN A 220 23.98 6.48 -19.98
N LYS A 221 24.49 7.72 -19.99
CA LYS A 221 25.62 8.12 -20.86
C LYS A 221 26.99 7.54 -20.43
N ASP A 222 27.07 6.77 -19.35
CA ASP A 222 28.33 6.24 -18.81
C ASP A 222 28.62 4.75 -19.12
N SER A 223 27.84 4.09 -19.97
CA SER A 223 27.98 2.64 -20.24
C SER A 223 29.18 2.24 -21.11
N LYS A 224 30.05 3.17 -21.52
CA LYS A 224 31.25 2.86 -22.31
C LYS A 224 32.40 2.33 -21.43
N GLN A 225 32.27 1.20 -20.71
CA GLN A 225 33.46 0.48 -20.23
C GLN A 225 33.36 -0.93 -19.61
N LYS A 226 32.27 -1.70 -19.76
CA LYS A 226 32.26 -3.09 -19.23
C LYS A 226 31.94 -4.15 -20.28
N ALA A 227 32.72 -4.20 -21.34
CA ALA A 227 32.68 -5.33 -22.27
C ALA A 227 33.02 -6.64 -21.53
N GLY A 228 32.04 -7.56 -21.44
CA GLY A 228 32.30 -8.98 -21.18
C GLY A 228 31.84 -9.58 -19.84
N LYS A 229 31.17 -8.85 -18.94
CA LYS A 229 30.64 -9.43 -17.69
C LYS A 229 29.11 -9.39 -17.68
N LEU A 230 28.48 -10.56 -17.63
CA LEU A 230 27.04 -10.68 -17.33
C LEU A 230 26.85 -10.16 -15.90
N SER A 231 26.35 -8.94 -15.74
CA SER A 231 26.03 -8.41 -14.42
C SER A 231 24.65 -8.95 -14.05
N PHE A 232 24.57 -9.72 -12.96
CA PHE A 232 23.29 -10.14 -12.40
C PHE A 232 22.40 -8.90 -12.17
N ILE A 233 21.15 -8.99 -12.63
CA ILE A 233 20.11 -7.98 -12.42
C ILE A 233 18.99 -8.67 -11.65
N SER A 234 18.77 -8.24 -10.41
CA SER A 234 17.74 -8.79 -9.54
C SER A 234 16.37 -8.23 -9.90
N VAL A 235 15.44 -9.10 -10.30
CA VAL A 235 14.02 -8.74 -10.46
C VAL A 235 13.43 -8.32 -9.13
N GLY A 236 13.71 -9.08 -8.06
CA GLY A 236 13.18 -8.83 -6.73
C GLY A 236 13.58 -7.46 -6.16
N ASN A 237 14.86 -7.09 -6.27
CA ASN A 237 15.33 -5.79 -5.79
C ASN A 237 14.87 -4.63 -6.69
N LYS A 238 14.77 -4.83 -8.00
CA LYS A 238 14.15 -3.85 -8.92
C LYS A 238 12.70 -3.60 -8.54
N PHE A 239 11.93 -4.67 -8.32
CA PHE A 239 10.53 -4.61 -7.91
C PHE A 239 10.35 -3.89 -6.56
N LYS A 240 11.14 -4.27 -5.54
CA LYS A 240 11.19 -3.60 -4.24
C LYS A 240 11.45 -2.11 -4.35
N THR A 241 12.43 -1.71 -5.18
CA THR A 241 12.78 -0.29 -5.37
C THR A 241 11.63 0.48 -6.01
N GLN A 242 11.00 -0.08 -7.06
CA GLN A 242 9.85 0.52 -7.73
C GLN A 242 8.63 0.63 -6.80
N LEU A 243 8.39 -0.40 -6.00
CA LEU A 243 7.29 -0.42 -5.03
C LEU A 243 7.49 0.63 -3.92
N ASN A 244 8.70 0.81 -3.41
CA ASN A 244 8.98 1.86 -2.43
C ASN A 244 8.75 3.26 -3.02
N LEU A 245 9.18 3.51 -4.27
CA LEU A 245 8.89 4.77 -4.96
C LEU A 245 7.39 5.01 -5.16
N LEU A 246 6.61 3.95 -5.39
CA LEU A 246 5.15 4.04 -5.46
C LEU A 246 4.56 4.41 -4.10
N LEU A 247 4.99 3.76 -3.02
CA LEU A 247 4.51 4.03 -1.66
C LEU A 247 4.85 5.44 -1.20
N GLU A 248 6.07 5.93 -1.47
CA GLU A 248 6.45 7.32 -1.20
C GLU A 248 5.50 8.32 -1.86
N LYS A 249 5.13 8.07 -3.13
CA LYS A 249 4.12 8.88 -3.82
C LYS A 249 2.77 8.81 -3.13
N LEU A 250 2.32 7.61 -2.73
CA LEU A 250 1.04 7.45 -2.04
C LEU A 250 1.00 8.19 -0.69
N HIS A 251 2.07 8.09 0.12
CA HIS A 251 2.20 8.82 1.38
C HIS A 251 2.15 10.35 1.19
N SER A 252 2.63 10.87 0.07
CA SER A 252 2.57 12.31 -0.24
C SER A 252 1.19 12.80 -0.71
N THR A 253 0.21 11.91 -0.85
CA THR A 253 -1.12 12.22 -1.43
C THR A 253 -2.27 11.90 -0.46
N GLY A 254 -3.44 12.49 -0.72
CA GLY A 254 -4.69 11.99 -0.15
C GLY A 254 -5.05 10.66 -0.78
N SER A 255 -5.55 9.70 0.00
CA SER A 255 -5.86 8.35 -0.48
C SER A 255 -7.31 7.98 -0.25
N SER A 256 -7.94 7.44 -1.29
CA SER A 256 -9.28 6.86 -1.25
C SER A 256 -9.17 5.40 -1.66
N PHE A 257 -9.72 4.49 -0.86
CA PHE A 257 -9.60 3.05 -1.08
C PHE A 257 -10.91 2.46 -1.60
N ILE A 258 -10.80 1.64 -2.66
CA ILE A 258 -11.90 0.85 -3.21
C ILE A 258 -11.51 -0.63 -3.08
N ARG A 259 -12.31 -1.43 -2.37
CA ARG A 259 -12.09 -2.87 -2.23
C ARG A 259 -13.11 -3.63 -3.07
N CYS A 260 -12.65 -4.24 -4.15
CA CYS A 260 -13.48 -5.07 -5.02
C CYS A 260 -13.66 -6.46 -4.42
N ILE A 261 -14.90 -6.97 -4.40
CA ILE A 261 -15.23 -8.31 -3.86
C ILE A 261 -15.81 -9.18 -4.96
N LYS A 262 -15.26 -10.38 -5.10
CA LYS A 262 -15.73 -11.39 -6.05
C LYS A 262 -16.87 -12.19 -5.42
N PRO A 263 -18.10 -12.18 -6.00
CA PRO A 263 -19.26 -12.80 -5.39
C PRO A 263 -19.29 -14.33 -5.52
N ASN A 264 -18.64 -14.89 -6.54
CA ASN A 264 -18.50 -16.33 -6.76
C ASN A 264 -17.34 -16.64 -7.73
N LEU A 265 -16.77 -17.86 -7.65
CA LEU A 265 -15.68 -18.28 -8.54
C LEU A 265 -16.10 -18.47 -10.00
N LYS A 266 -17.36 -18.84 -10.24
CA LYS A 266 -17.91 -19.16 -11.57
C LYS A 266 -18.13 -17.93 -12.46
N MET A 267 -17.98 -16.72 -11.91
CA MET A 267 -18.26 -15.45 -12.59
C MET A 267 -19.69 -15.36 -13.15
N THR A 268 -20.66 -15.98 -12.48
CA THR A 268 -22.08 -15.94 -12.88
C THR A 268 -22.85 -14.87 -12.10
N ASN A 269 -23.74 -14.16 -12.77
CA ASN A 269 -24.63 -13.19 -12.13
C ASN A 269 -25.58 -13.88 -11.13
N HIS A 270 -26.05 -13.13 -10.12
CA HIS A 270 -26.99 -13.57 -9.08
C HIS A 270 -26.57 -14.78 -8.23
N HIS A 271 -25.30 -15.15 -8.24
CA HIS A 271 -24.76 -16.25 -7.42
C HIS A 271 -23.86 -15.70 -6.32
N PHE A 272 -24.16 -16.03 -5.06
CA PHE A 272 -23.53 -15.46 -3.87
C PHE A 272 -22.88 -16.58 -3.02
N GLU A 273 -21.55 -16.59 -2.95
CA GLU A 273 -20.77 -17.57 -2.19
C GLU A 273 -20.29 -16.96 -0.87
N GLY A 274 -21.19 -16.91 0.12
CA GLY A 274 -20.96 -16.18 1.38
C GLY A 274 -19.68 -16.54 2.13
N GLY A 275 -19.29 -17.82 2.13
CA GLY A 275 -18.03 -18.26 2.76
C GLY A 275 -16.78 -17.64 2.11
N GLN A 276 -16.75 -17.54 0.78
CA GLN A 276 -15.64 -16.93 0.06
C GLN A 276 -15.64 -15.41 0.19
N ILE A 277 -16.82 -14.78 0.18
CA ILE A 277 -16.96 -13.35 0.38
C ILE A 277 -16.47 -12.97 1.79
N LEU A 278 -16.88 -13.72 2.81
CA LEU A 278 -16.41 -13.52 4.17
C LEU A 278 -14.88 -13.63 4.27
N SER A 279 -14.29 -14.65 3.62
CA SER A 279 -12.84 -14.79 3.55
C SER A 279 -12.19 -13.55 2.93
N GLN A 280 -12.70 -13.05 1.80
CA GLN A 280 -12.16 -11.84 1.15
C GLN A 280 -12.25 -10.60 2.06
N LEU A 281 -13.35 -10.44 2.81
CA LEU A 281 -13.52 -9.33 3.76
C LEU A 281 -12.55 -9.41 4.94
N GLN A 282 -12.30 -10.62 5.45
CA GLN A 282 -11.31 -10.86 6.50
C GLN A 282 -9.89 -10.59 5.99
N CYS A 283 -9.55 -11.14 4.82
CA CYS A 283 -8.24 -10.96 4.21
C CYS A 283 -7.96 -9.49 3.86
N SER A 284 -8.94 -8.71 3.41
CA SER A 284 -8.74 -7.29 3.02
C SER A 284 -8.58 -6.30 4.20
N GLY A 285 -8.63 -6.78 5.45
CA GLY A 285 -8.54 -5.95 6.65
C GLY A 285 -9.80 -5.10 6.92
N MET A 286 -10.92 -5.40 6.26
CA MET A 286 -12.14 -4.60 6.40
C MET A 286 -12.81 -4.73 7.77
N VAL A 287 -12.60 -5.85 8.47
CA VAL A 287 -13.19 -6.07 9.80
C VAL A 287 -12.65 -5.03 10.81
N SER A 288 -11.33 -4.86 10.89
CA SER A 288 -10.71 -3.88 11.81
C SER A 288 -11.12 -2.44 11.51
N VAL A 289 -11.37 -2.13 10.24
CA VAL A 289 -11.84 -0.81 9.81
C VAL A 289 -13.27 -0.57 10.27
N LEU A 290 -14.14 -1.57 10.16
CA LEU A 290 -15.52 -1.48 10.64
C LEU A 290 -15.56 -1.27 12.16
N ASP A 291 -14.72 -1.97 12.92
CA ASP A 291 -14.61 -1.79 14.37
C ASP A 291 -14.17 -0.35 14.73
N LEU A 292 -13.19 0.20 13.98
CA LEU A 292 -12.78 1.61 14.12
C LEU A 292 -13.89 2.58 13.78
N MET A 293 -14.60 2.36 12.67
CA MET A 293 -15.69 3.24 12.26
C MET A 293 -16.90 3.17 13.20
N GLN A 294 -17.16 2.00 13.80
CA GLN A 294 -18.24 1.81 14.76
C GLN A 294 -17.93 2.47 16.12
N GLY A 295 -16.68 2.38 16.58
CA GLY A 295 -16.24 3.00 17.84
C GLY A 295 -15.89 4.49 17.70
N GLY A 296 -15.61 4.95 16.48
CA GLY A 296 -15.12 6.30 16.18
C GLY A 296 -16.18 7.25 15.61
N PHE A 297 -15.69 8.25 14.89
CA PHE A 297 -16.47 9.33 14.29
C PHE A 297 -16.09 9.49 12.80
N PRO A 298 -16.72 8.71 11.89
CA PRO A 298 -16.33 8.68 10.48
C PRO A 298 -16.73 9.93 9.70
N SER A 299 -17.75 10.65 10.14
CA SER A 299 -18.18 11.92 9.53
C SER A 299 -17.66 13.09 10.34
N ARG A 300 -16.94 14.00 9.68
CA ARG A 300 -16.29 15.15 10.31
C ARG A 300 -16.48 16.37 9.43
N ALA A 301 -16.61 17.52 10.09
CA ALA A 301 -16.62 18.82 9.44
C ALA A 301 -15.98 19.82 10.37
N SER A 302 -15.21 20.76 9.82
CA SER A 302 -14.66 21.84 10.61
C SER A 302 -15.78 22.72 11.18
N PHE A 303 -15.51 23.38 12.31
CA PHE A 303 -16.49 24.30 12.90
C PHE A 303 -16.91 25.42 11.93
N HIS A 304 -16.01 25.84 11.03
CA HIS A 304 -16.30 26.87 10.04
C HIS A 304 -17.20 26.39 8.91
N GLU A 305 -17.00 25.18 8.40
CA GLU A 305 -17.85 24.60 7.36
C GLU A 305 -19.29 24.41 7.88
N LEU A 306 -19.45 23.79 9.06
CA LEU A 306 -20.75 23.62 9.69
C LEU A 306 -21.43 24.97 9.91
N TYR A 307 -20.71 25.94 10.46
CA TYR A 307 -21.26 27.27 10.67
C TYR A 307 -21.71 27.93 9.36
N ASN A 308 -20.87 27.91 8.31
CA ASN A 308 -21.20 28.55 7.03
C ASN A 308 -22.39 27.90 6.33
N MET A 309 -22.54 26.57 6.46
CA MET A 309 -23.68 25.83 5.94
C MET A 309 -24.99 26.28 6.58
N TYR A 310 -24.99 26.49 7.90
CA TYR A 310 -26.22 26.81 8.64
C TYR A 310 -26.45 28.31 8.86
N LYS A 311 -25.45 29.17 8.72
CA LYS A 311 -25.51 30.61 9.03
C LYS A 311 -26.71 31.31 8.40
N LYS A 312 -27.09 30.94 7.17
CA LYS A 312 -28.20 31.54 6.43
C LYS A 312 -29.58 31.24 7.02
N TYR A 313 -29.70 30.15 7.77
CA TYR A 313 -30.94 29.70 8.41
C TYR A 313 -31.02 30.13 9.89
N LEU A 314 -29.95 30.72 10.43
CA LEU A 314 -29.88 31.15 11.82
C LEU A 314 -30.50 32.54 12.02
N PRO A 315 -31.22 32.77 13.14
CA PRO A 315 -31.61 34.11 13.58
C PRO A 315 -30.39 35.03 13.74
N GLU A 316 -30.55 36.34 13.51
CA GLU A 316 -29.46 37.32 13.53
C GLU A 316 -28.57 37.26 14.79
N LYS A 317 -29.16 36.96 15.97
CA LYS A 317 -28.42 36.86 17.23
C LYS A 317 -27.49 35.64 17.28
N LEU A 318 -27.89 34.52 16.66
CA LEU A 318 -27.11 33.29 16.58
C LEU A 318 -26.10 33.31 15.43
N ALA A 319 -26.42 33.99 14.33
CA ALA A 319 -25.51 34.25 13.21
C ALA A 319 -24.35 35.23 13.53
N ARG A 320 -24.26 35.71 14.78
CA ARG A 320 -23.13 36.51 15.31
C ARG A 320 -22.23 35.69 16.24
N LEU A 321 -22.51 34.40 16.44
CA LEU A 321 -21.69 33.55 17.27
C LEU A 321 -20.37 33.19 16.56
N ASP A 322 -19.33 33.04 17.37
CA ASP A 322 -18.09 32.39 16.93
C ASP A 322 -18.38 30.94 16.52
N PRO A 323 -17.82 30.43 15.40
CA PRO A 323 -18.14 29.10 14.87
C PRO A 323 -17.93 27.95 15.87
N ARG A 324 -16.92 28.05 16.75
CA ARG A 324 -16.66 27.03 17.78
C ARG A 324 -17.69 27.09 18.90
N LEU A 325 -18.15 28.30 19.25
CA LEU A 325 -19.24 28.48 20.22
C LEU A 325 -20.59 28.03 19.65
N PHE A 326 -20.82 28.26 18.36
CA PHE A 326 -21.97 27.76 17.63
C PHE A 326 -22.02 26.22 17.66
N CYS A 327 -20.93 25.53 17.31
CA CYS A 327 -20.91 24.06 17.26
C CYS A 327 -20.90 23.38 18.63
N LYS A 328 -20.49 24.06 19.71
CA LYS A 328 -20.60 23.55 21.09
C LYS A 328 -22.04 23.43 21.59
N PHE A 329 -22.98 24.00 20.86
CA PHE A 329 -24.39 23.94 21.19
C PHE A 329 -24.95 22.57 20.77
N ALA A 330 -24.91 21.60 21.69
CA ALA A 330 -25.30 20.20 21.49
C ALA A 330 -26.77 19.98 21.09
N GLU A 331 -27.61 20.99 21.19
CA GLU A 331 -29.05 20.92 20.86
C GLU A 331 -29.33 21.33 19.40
N PHE A 332 -28.32 21.57 18.56
CA PHE A 332 -28.52 21.97 17.16
C PHE A 332 -29.31 20.92 16.34
N ASP A 333 -29.05 19.63 16.57
CA ASP A 333 -29.77 18.55 15.88
C ASP A 333 -31.25 18.42 16.35
N GLN A 334 -31.54 18.85 17.59
CA GLN A 334 -32.92 18.99 18.08
C GLN A 334 -33.59 20.27 17.54
N ILE A 335 -32.87 21.39 17.46
CA ILE A 335 -33.37 22.66 16.89
C ILE A 335 -33.81 22.48 15.43
N MET A 336 -33.05 21.76 14.62
CA MET A 336 -33.35 21.58 13.19
C MET A 336 -34.54 20.65 12.91
N LYS A 337 -34.96 19.83 13.89
CA LYS A 337 -36.12 18.92 13.81
C LYS A 337 -37.38 19.46 14.49
N SER A 338 -37.32 20.66 15.06
CA SER A 338 -38.39 21.25 15.88
C SER A 338 -39.24 22.26 15.12
N ASP A 339 -40.53 22.33 15.46
CA ASP A 339 -41.46 23.36 14.95
C ASP A 339 -41.00 24.78 15.33
N PRO A 340 -41.34 25.83 14.55
CA PRO A 340 -40.89 27.21 14.76
C PRO A 340 -41.15 27.76 16.17
N ASP A 341 -42.23 27.33 16.84
CA ASP A 341 -42.59 27.78 18.18
C ASP A 341 -41.70 27.15 19.28
N HIS A 342 -41.25 25.91 19.10
CA HIS A 342 -40.27 25.28 20.01
C HIS A 342 -38.89 25.94 19.89
N LEU A 343 -38.57 26.47 18.72
CA LEU A 343 -37.32 27.18 18.44
C LEU A 343 -37.16 28.44 19.30
N ALA A 344 -38.24 29.18 19.55
CA ALA A 344 -38.22 30.40 20.34
C ALA A 344 -37.93 30.16 21.84
N GLU A 345 -38.49 29.09 22.40
CA GLU A 345 -38.25 28.69 23.80
C GLU A 345 -36.84 28.13 24.00
N LEU A 346 -36.35 27.33 23.04
CA LEU A 346 -34.95 26.91 22.97
C LEU A 346 -34.02 28.12 22.94
N VAL A 347 -34.25 29.10 22.05
CA VAL A 347 -33.44 30.33 21.94
C VAL A 347 -33.36 31.11 23.26
N LYS A 348 -34.41 31.13 24.09
CA LYS A 348 -34.34 31.76 25.43
C LYS A 348 -33.40 31.03 26.38
N ARG A 349 -33.46 29.69 26.43
CA ARG A 349 -32.53 28.88 27.23
C ARG A 349 -31.10 29.02 26.72
N VAL A 350 -30.92 29.04 25.40
CA VAL A 350 -29.65 29.28 24.72
C VAL A 350 -29.05 30.62 25.13
N ASN A 351 -29.83 31.70 25.18
CA ASN A 351 -29.32 33.02 25.52
C ASN A 351 -28.71 33.07 26.93
N ARG A 352 -29.33 32.41 27.92
CA ARG A 352 -28.78 32.34 29.28
C ARG A 352 -27.45 31.59 29.31
N TRP A 353 -27.39 30.43 28.65
CA TRP A 353 -26.16 29.64 28.56
C TRP A 353 -25.06 30.38 27.79
N LEU A 354 -25.39 31.04 26.68
CA LEU A 354 -24.46 31.83 25.86
C LEU A 354 -23.83 32.97 26.65
N ILE A 355 -24.62 33.71 27.44
CA ILE A 355 -24.11 34.79 28.29
C ILE A 355 -23.11 34.22 29.30
N CYS A 356 -23.48 33.14 30.00
CA CYS A 356 -22.58 32.48 30.96
C CYS A 356 -21.31 31.94 30.29
N SER A 357 -21.42 31.31 29.12
CA SER A 357 -20.27 30.75 28.39
C SER A 357 -19.34 31.83 27.86
N ARG A 358 -19.87 32.97 27.37
CA ARG A 358 -19.07 34.11 26.92
C ARG A 358 -18.31 34.74 28.09
N TRP A 359 -18.96 34.94 29.23
CA TRP A 359 -18.31 35.45 30.44
C TRP A 359 -17.19 34.53 30.94
N LYS A 360 -17.44 33.22 31.01
CA LYS A 360 -16.41 32.23 31.35
C LYS A 360 -15.23 32.30 30.37
N LYS A 361 -15.49 32.36 29.06
CA LYS A 361 -14.42 32.45 28.04
C LYS A 361 -13.54 33.68 28.27
N VAL A 362 -14.13 34.85 28.51
CA VAL A 362 -13.37 36.09 28.79
C VAL A 362 -12.53 35.94 30.06
N GLN A 363 -13.12 35.47 31.16
CA GLN A 363 -12.41 35.25 32.42
C GLN A 363 -11.21 34.30 32.27
N TRP A 364 -11.40 33.16 31.61
CA TRP A 364 -10.33 32.20 31.38
C TRP A 364 -9.26 32.73 30.43
N CYS A 365 -9.63 33.45 29.36
CA CYS A 365 -8.66 34.09 28.48
C CYS A 365 -7.81 35.13 29.22
N SER A 366 -8.43 36.00 30.03
CA SER A 366 -7.70 36.96 30.87
C SER A 366 -6.77 36.25 31.84
N LEU A 367 -7.23 35.19 32.50
CA LEU A 367 -6.40 34.40 33.41
C LEU A 367 -5.23 33.71 32.68
N SER A 368 -5.44 33.19 31.47
CA SER A 368 -4.36 32.60 30.66
C SER A 368 -3.30 33.62 30.25
N VAL A 369 -3.68 34.84 29.87
CA VAL A 369 -2.74 35.93 29.57
C VAL A 369 -1.93 36.29 30.81
N ILE A 370 -2.60 36.43 31.97
CA ILE A 370 -1.94 36.69 33.25
C ILE A 370 -0.94 35.56 33.56
N LYS A 371 -1.34 34.30 33.44
CA LYS A 371 -0.46 33.14 33.65
C LYS A 371 0.73 33.12 32.68
N CYS A 372 0.53 33.39 31.40
CA CYS A 372 1.63 33.48 30.42
C CYS A 372 2.59 34.63 30.74
N MET A 373 2.09 35.78 31.21
CA MET A 373 2.95 36.87 31.66
C MET A 373 3.80 36.44 32.86
N TYR A 374 3.21 35.80 33.87
CA TYR A 374 3.97 35.27 35.00
C TYR A 374 4.96 34.17 34.60
N PHE A 375 4.62 33.33 33.61
CA PHE A 375 5.51 32.29 33.09
C PHE A 375 6.71 32.82 32.30
N LEU A 376 6.62 34.03 31.73
CA LEU A 376 7.75 34.72 31.09
C LEU A 376 8.64 35.46 32.09
N PHE A 377 8.14 35.71 33.31
CA PHE A 377 8.86 36.37 34.40
C PHE A 377 9.62 35.40 35.31
N TYR A 378 9.23 34.12 35.32
CA TYR A 378 10.00 32.99 35.86
C TYR A 378 10.89 32.39 34.78
#